data_AF-A0A924A4C8-F1
#
_entry.id   AF-A0A924A4C8-F1
#
_cell.length_a   1.000
_cell.length_b   1.000
_cell.length_c   1.000
_cell.angle_alpha   90.00
_cell.angle_beta   90.00
_cell.angle_gamma   90.00
#
_symmetry.space_group_name_H-M   'P 1'
#
loop_
_entity.id
_entity.type
_entity.pdbx_description
1 polymer ?
#
loop_
_entity_poly.entity_id
_entity_poly.type
_entity_poly.pdbx_seq_one_letter_code
_entity_poly.pdbx_strand_id
1 'polypeptide(L)'
;MKQLNKLFNYMIALIIVGYGGFYFYNEYQLKNLPIGQSDLSSNDVEQVVNKYLKQTTHKIQKERFDSEKAVAHALKQPLVLTTNAKETNPADVPVSKQIWRESDIQITPAEVINSDMYDEAALAQQDEEVRKQYAKEYIENARRGGFHVVLSKDLSKVVSVTPIRKPSGQDDSVELNPSN
;
A
#
# COMPACT_ATOMS: atom_id res chain seq x y z
N MET A 1 40.83 -16.32 62.87
CA MET A 1 40.67 -16.67 61.43
C MET A 1 39.22 -16.65 60.93
N LYS A 2 38.22 -17.19 61.64
CA LYS A 2 36.81 -17.22 61.16
C LYS A 2 36.18 -15.85 60.84
N GLN A 3 36.56 -14.79 61.56
CA GLN A 3 36.06 -13.44 61.30
C GLN A 3 36.64 -12.82 60.03
N LEU A 4 37.88 -13.18 59.66
CA LEU A 4 38.55 -12.70 58.46
C LEU A 4 37.90 -13.29 57.20
N ASN A 5 37.56 -14.58 57.21
CA ASN A 5 36.82 -15.21 56.11
C ASN A 5 35.41 -14.64 55.93
N LYS A 6 34.73 -14.26 57.03
CA LYS A 6 33.42 -13.58 56.93
C LYS A 6 33.55 -12.21 56.26
N LEU A 7 34.58 -11.45 56.62
CA LEU A 7 34.83 -10.13 56.04
C LEU A 7 35.20 -10.23 54.55
N PHE A 8 36.00 -11.22 54.18
CA PHE A 8 36.38 -11.47 52.78
C PHE A 8 35.18 -11.89 51.92
N ASN A 9 34.32 -12.78 52.41
CA ASN A 9 33.09 -13.15 51.70
C ASN A 9 32.12 -11.97 51.55
N TYR A 10 32.04 -11.08 52.55
CA TYR A 10 31.22 -9.87 52.46
C TYR A 10 31.72 -8.90 51.39
N MET A 11 33.04 -8.73 51.29
CA MET A 11 33.67 -7.91 50.26
C MET A 11 33.42 -8.47 48.86
N ILE A 12 33.55 -9.78 48.67
CA ILE A 12 33.26 -10.44 47.39
C ILE A 12 31.78 -10.27 47.01
N ALA A 13 30.85 -10.46 47.96
CA ALA A 13 29.43 -10.26 47.70
C ALA A 13 29.10 -8.83 47.29
N LEU A 14 29.71 -7.82 47.94
CA LEU A 14 29.54 -6.42 47.59
C LEU A 14 30.06 -6.09 46.18
N ILE A 15 31.19 -6.67 45.78
CA ILE A 15 31.73 -6.49 44.43
C ILE A 15 30.80 -7.10 43.39
N ILE A 16 30.27 -8.29 43.62
CA ILE A 16 29.35 -8.97 42.70
C ILE A 16 28.05 -8.16 42.55
N VAL A 17 27.45 -7.73 43.66
CA VAL A 17 26.22 -6.92 43.63
C VAL A 17 26.46 -5.55 42.99
N GLY A 18 27.58 -4.91 43.31
CA GLY A 18 27.97 -3.62 42.73
C GLY A 18 28.19 -3.73 41.22
N TYR A 19 28.88 -4.77 40.75
CA TYR A 19 29.12 -5.00 39.33
C TYR A 19 27.84 -5.35 38.57
N GLY A 20 26.98 -6.21 39.15
CA GLY A 20 25.68 -6.56 38.57
C GLY A 20 24.74 -5.35 38.48
N GLY A 21 24.70 -4.52 39.53
CA GLY A 21 23.94 -3.28 39.55
C GLY A 21 24.45 -2.26 38.53
N PHE A 22 25.77 -2.11 38.41
CA PHE A 22 26.38 -1.24 37.40
C PHE A 22 26.05 -1.70 35.98
N TYR A 23 26.16 -3.01 35.72
CA TYR A 23 25.84 -3.58 34.40
C TYR A 23 24.37 -3.33 34.02
N PHE A 24 23.44 -3.62 34.95
CA PHE A 24 22.01 -3.39 34.73
C PHE A 24 21.67 -1.90 34.56
N TYR A 25 22.29 -1.03 35.35
CA TYR A 25 22.10 0.41 35.24
C TYR A 25 22.60 0.94 33.89
N ASN A 26 23.76 0.46 33.43
CA ASN A 26 24.34 0.86 32.14
C ASN A 26 23.46 0.37 30.99
N GLU A 27 22.92 -0.84 31.07
CA GLU A 27 21.98 -1.36 30.07
C GLU A 27 20.63 -0.62 30.08
N TYR A 28 20.15 -0.20 31.24
CA TYR A 28 18.93 0.61 31.37
C TYR A 28 19.11 2.03 30.82
N GLN A 29 20.27 2.65 31.04
CA GLN A 29 20.59 3.95 30.45
C GLN A 29 20.78 3.87 28.93
N LEU A 30 21.43 2.82 28.42
CA LEU A 30 21.59 2.56 26.98
C LEU A 30 20.24 2.44 26.25
N LYS A 31 19.23 1.83 26.89
CA LYS A 31 17.88 1.68 26.32
C LYS A 31 17.01 2.94 26.42
N ASN A 32 17.35 3.87 27.30
CA ASN A 32 16.55 5.07 27.60
C ASN A 32 17.24 6.39 27.22
N LEU A 33 18.36 6.37 26.50
CA LEU A 33 18.90 7.59 25.92
C LEU A 33 17.85 8.19 24.97
N PRO A 34 17.47 9.47 25.14
CA PRO A 34 16.63 10.14 24.17
C PRO A 34 17.35 10.13 22.83
N ILE A 35 16.70 9.61 21.80
CA ILE A 35 17.20 9.57 20.43
C ILE A 35 17.42 11.02 19.99
N GLY A 36 18.65 11.51 20.15
CA GLY A 36 19.09 12.78 19.60
C GLY A 36 19.14 12.65 18.09
N GLN A 37 18.38 13.49 17.39
CA GLN A 37 18.25 13.56 15.92
C GLN A 37 19.55 13.96 15.18
N SER A 38 20.73 13.77 15.76
CA SER A 38 22.01 14.04 15.12
C SER A 38 22.68 12.70 14.80
N ASP A 39 22.86 12.44 13.50
CA ASP A 39 23.51 11.26 12.91
C ASP A 39 22.66 9.98 12.78
N LEU A 40 21.64 10.03 11.91
CA LEU A 40 21.25 8.84 11.15
C LEU A 40 22.35 8.56 10.11
N SER A 41 23.31 7.73 10.50
CA SER A 41 24.20 7.02 9.58
C SER A 41 23.38 6.28 8.52
N SER A 42 23.81 6.33 7.25
CA SER A 42 23.15 5.67 6.12
C SER A 42 22.87 4.18 6.35
N ASN A 43 23.67 3.53 7.20
CA ASN A 43 23.51 2.12 7.56
C ASN A 43 22.24 1.83 8.38
N ASP A 44 21.74 2.79 9.18
CA ASP A 44 20.50 2.62 9.95
C ASP A 44 19.25 2.83 9.08
N VAL A 45 19.32 3.74 8.10
CA VAL A 45 18.23 3.95 7.13
C VAL A 45 18.02 2.68 6.31
N GLU A 46 19.10 2.05 5.84
CA GLU A 46 19.05 0.81 5.08
C GLU A 46 18.48 -0.36 5.90
N GLN A 47 18.85 -0.47 7.18
CA GLN A 47 18.28 -1.49 8.08
C GLN A 47 16.79 -1.28 8.35
N VAL A 48 16.36 -0.04 8.58
CA VAL A 48 14.93 0.29 8.80
C VAL A 48 14.13 0.01 7.54
N VAL A 49 14.64 0.39 6.36
CA VAL A 49 14.02 0.10 5.07
C VAL A 49 13.93 -1.40 4.85
N ASN A 50 15.01 -2.15 5.03
CA ASN A 50 15.01 -3.61 4.89
C ASN A 50 14.04 -4.31 5.85
N LYS A 51 13.94 -3.82 7.09
CA LYS A 51 12.97 -4.31 8.07
C LYS A 51 11.53 -4.05 7.62
N TYR A 52 11.24 -2.84 7.14
CA TYR A 52 9.91 -2.48 6.67
C TYR A 52 9.53 -3.22 5.38
N LEU A 53 10.48 -3.37 4.44
CA LEU A 53 10.32 -4.18 3.23
C LEU A 53 10.01 -5.63 3.59
N LYS A 54 10.79 -6.23 4.49
CA LYS A 54 10.56 -7.60 4.96
C LYS A 54 9.22 -7.77 5.68
N GLN A 55 8.83 -6.78 6.50
CA GLN A 55 7.53 -6.81 7.17
C GLN A 55 6.37 -6.67 6.18
N THR A 56 6.53 -5.82 5.17
CA THR A 56 5.52 -5.59 4.14
C THR A 56 5.37 -6.80 3.22
N THR A 57 6.48 -7.41 2.77
CA THR A 57 6.43 -8.61 1.94
C THR A 57 5.77 -9.78 2.67
N HIS A 58 6.07 -9.95 3.96
CA HIS A 58 5.42 -10.97 4.78
C HIS A 58 3.91 -10.71 4.94
N LYS A 59 3.51 -9.44 5.13
CA LYS A 59 2.09 -9.08 5.22
C LYS A 59 1.34 -9.38 3.91
N ILE A 60 1.92 -8.99 2.77
CA ILE A 60 1.34 -9.24 1.45
C ILE A 60 1.20 -10.74 1.17
N GLN A 61 2.22 -11.54 1.50
CA GLN A 61 2.15 -12.99 1.33
C GLN A 61 1.05 -13.62 2.17
N LYS A 62 0.89 -13.18 3.42
CA LYS A 62 -0.20 -13.64 4.28
C LYS A 62 -1.57 -13.27 3.72
N GLU A 63 -1.75 -12.02 3.30
CA GLU A 63 -3.02 -11.56 2.71
C GLU A 63 -3.37 -12.33 1.43
N ARG A 64 -2.39 -12.63 0.57
CA ARG A 64 -2.60 -13.48 -0.61
C ARG A 64 -3.06 -14.87 -0.22
N PHE A 65 -2.37 -15.52 0.70
CA PHE A 65 -2.73 -16.85 1.17
C PHE A 65 -4.14 -16.90 1.78
N ASP A 66 -4.49 -15.93 2.63
CA ASP A 66 -5.80 -15.84 3.26
C ASP A 66 -6.90 -15.60 2.21
N SER A 67 -6.63 -14.78 1.19
CA SER A 67 -7.57 -14.54 0.08
C SER A 67 -7.78 -15.78 -0.79
N GLU A 68 -6.71 -16.51 -1.13
CA GLU A 68 -6.80 -17.75 -1.92
C GLU A 68 -7.59 -18.82 -1.17
N LYS A 69 -7.36 -18.93 0.15
CA LYS A 69 -8.11 -19.84 1.01
C LYS A 69 -9.58 -19.46 1.09
N ALA A 70 -9.90 -18.17 1.21
CA ALA A 70 -11.28 -17.68 1.25
C ALA A 70 -12.02 -17.96 -0.07
N VAL A 71 -11.37 -17.73 -1.21
CA VAL A 71 -11.93 -18.05 -2.54
C VAL A 71 -12.12 -19.55 -2.70
N ALA A 72 -11.11 -20.36 -2.35
CA ALA A 72 -11.22 -21.81 -2.42
C ALA A 72 -12.33 -22.36 -1.52
N HIS A 73 -12.57 -21.73 -0.37
CA HIS A 73 -13.67 -22.09 0.52
C HIS A 73 -15.02 -21.69 -0.07
N ALA A 74 -15.15 -20.47 -0.60
CA ALA A 74 -16.37 -20.00 -1.24
C ALA A 74 -16.77 -20.86 -2.45
N LEU A 75 -15.79 -21.30 -3.26
CA LEU A 75 -16.01 -22.19 -4.40
C LEU A 75 -16.44 -23.61 -3.98
N LYS A 76 -16.03 -24.08 -2.79
CA LYS A 76 -16.38 -25.41 -2.27
C LYS A 76 -17.71 -25.43 -1.52
N GLN A 77 -18.23 -24.27 -1.11
CA GLN A 77 -19.53 -24.20 -0.49
C GLN A 77 -20.60 -24.35 -1.57
N PRO A 78 -21.46 -25.39 -1.52
CA PRO A 78 -22.61 -25.44 -2.40
C PRO A 78 -23.49 -24.23 -2.07
N LEU A 79 -23.90 -23.46 -3.10
CA LEU A 79 -24.95 -22.48 -2.97
C LEU A 79 -26.22 -23.21 -2.51
N VAL A 80 -26.46 -23.23 -1.20
CA VAL A 80 -27.74 -23.66 -0.65
C VAL A 80 -28.71 -22.51 -0.92
N LEU A 81 -29.26 -22.50 -2.13
CA LEU A 81 -30.47 -21.75 -2.43
C LEU A 81 -31.56 -22.35 -1.54
N THR A 82 -31.80 -21.75 -0.37
CA THR A 82 -32.97 -22.08 0.43
C THR A 82 -34.20 -21.54 -0.29
N THR A 83 -34.59 -22.19 -1.38
CA THR A 83 -35.87 -21.98 -2.06
C THR A 83 -36.97 -22.59 -1.22
N ASN A 84 -37.27 -21.97 -0.08
CA ASN A 84 -38.65 -21.95 0.40
C ASN A 84 -39.42 -20.94 -0.45
N ALA A 85 -39.41 -21.16 -1.77
CA ALA A 85 -40.28 -20.45 -2.69
C ALA A 85 -41.67 -21.04 -2.45
N LYS A 86 -42.41 -20.45 -1.51
CA LYS A 86 -43.86 -20.65 -1.45
C LYS A 86 -44.36 -20.24 -2.84
N GLU A 87 -44.93 -21.20 -3.56
CA GLU A 87 -45.53 -20.96 -4.88
C GLU A 87 -46.70 -19.99 -4.68
N THR A 88 -46.39 -18.70 -4.70
CA THR A 88 -47.39 -17.64 -4.68
C THR A 88 -48.01 -17.61 -6.05
N ASN A 89 -49.31 -17.88 -6.11
CA ASN A 89 -50.11 -17.71 -7.30
C ASN A 89 -49.88 -16.29 -7.84
N PRO A 90 -49.47 -16.12 -9.12
CA PRO A 90 -49.18 -14.81 -9.71
C PRO A 90 -50.33 -13.81 -9.56
N ALA A 91 -51.58 -14.28 -9.39
CA ALA A 91 -52.75 -13.46 -9.14
C ALA A 91 -52.76 -12.76 -7.77
N ASP A 92 -52.04 -13.28 -6.77
CA ASP A 92 -52.01 -12.76 -5.40
C ASP A 92 -50.89 -11.74 -5.16
N VAL A 93 -50.02 -11.52 -6.16
CA VAL A 93 -48.94 -10.52 -6.07
C VAL A 93 -49.53 -9.15 -6.40
N PRO A 94 -49.49 -8.15 -5.49
CA PRO A 94 -50.00 -6.81 -5.78
C PRO A 94 -49.26 -6.20 -6.98
N VAL A 95 -50.00 -5.53 -7.87
CA VAL A 95 -49.51 -4.99 -9.16
C VAL A 95 -48.22 -4.18 -9.00
N SER A 96 -48.06 -3.45 -7.90
CA SER A 96 -46.86 -2.66 -7.60
C SER A 96 -45.57 -3.48 -7.42
N LYS A 97 -45.68 -4.79 -7.16
CA LYS A 97 -44.56 -5.73 -6.99
C LYS A 97 -44.44 -6.70 -8.17
N GLN A 98 -45.34 -6.61 -9.15
CA GLN A 98 -45.22 -7.38 -10.38
C GLN A 98 -44.19 -6.67 -11.27
N ILE A 99 -43.00 -7.26 -11.37
CA ILE A 99 -42.02 -6.90 -12.40
C ILE A 99 -42.60 -7.50 -13.69
N TRP A 100 -43.47 -6.75 -14.36
CA TRP A 100 -43.92 -7.12 -15.69
C TRP A 100 -42.67 -7.30 -16.55
N ARG A 101 -42.58 -8.41 -17.29
CA ARG A 101 -41.65 -8.52 -18.42
C ARG A 101 -42.06 -7.38 -19.34
N GLU A 102 -41.23 -6.35 -19.42
CA GLU A 102 -41.51 -5.16 -20.23
C GLU A 102 -42.06 -5.60 -21.57
N SER A 103 -43.33 -5.28 -21.78
CA SER A 103 -44.07 -5.53 -23.01
C SER A 103 -43.25 -4.96 -24.15
N ASP A 104 -42.77 -5.83 -25.06
CA ASP A 104 -42.12 -5.51 -26.34
C ASP A 104 -41.84 -4.01 -26.47
N ILE A 105 -40.84 -3.50 -25.73
CA ILE A 105 -40.35 -2.16 -25.98
C ILE A 105 -39.76 -2.31 -27.37
N GLN A 106 -40.50 -1.86 -28.38
CA GLN A 106 -39.96 -1.64 -29.70
C GLN A 106 -38.93 -0.53 -29.51
N ILE A 107 -37.73 -0.90 -29.06
CA ILE A 107 -36.61 0.02 -28.92
C ILE A 107 -36.43 0.58 -30.30
N THR A 108 -36.87 1.83 -30.48
CA THR A 108 -36.79 2.44 -31.79
C THR A 108 -35.31 2.57 -32.11
N PRO A 109 -34.88 2.45 -33.37
CA PRO A 109 -33.48 2.66 -33.72
C PRO A 109 -32.92 3.99 -33.21
N ALA A 110 -33.78 5.01 -33.07
CA ALA A 110 -33.44 6.29 -32.47
C ALA A 110 -33.12 6.21 -30.96
N GLU A 111 -33.79 5.34 -30.21
CA GLU A 111 -33.56 5.16 -28.78
C GLU A 111 -32.24 4.43 -28.51
N VAL A 112 -31.91 3.42 -29.32
CA VAL A 112 -30.59 2.75 -29.28
C VAL A 112 -29.46 3.75 -29.60
N ILE A 113 -29.63 4.54 -30.67
CA ILE A 113 -28.62 5.53 -31.05
C ILE A 113 -28.43 6.57 -29.95
N ASN A 114 -29.51 7.04 -29.34
CA ASN A 114 -29.42 8.00 -28.25
C ASN A 114 -28.74 7.39 -27.02
N SER A 115 -29.06 6.17 -26.61
CA SER A 115 -28.38 5.51 -25.49
C SER A 115 -26.90 5.31 -25.76
N ASP A 116 -26.54 4.85 -26.96
CA ASP A 116 -25.15 4.64 -27.34
C ASP A 116 -24.36 5.96 -27.36
N MET A 117 -24.97 7.05 -27.83
CA MET A 117 -24.35 8.38 -27.79
C MET A 117 -24.14 8.91 -26.37
N TYR A 118 -25.08 8.65 -25.45
CA TYR A 118 -24.93 9.03 -24.04
C TYR A 118 -23.85 8.21 -23.35
N ASP A 119 -23.78 6.92 -23.61
CA ASP A 119 -22.77 6.02 -23.05
C ASP A 119 -21.37 6.36 -23.58
N GLU A 120 -21.24 6.65 -24.88
CA GLU A 120 -19.98 7.07 -25.48
C GLU A 120 -19.51 8.43 -24.91
N ALA A 121 -20.43 9.38 -24.72
CA ALA A 121 -20.11 10.66 -24.11
C ALA A 121 -19.67 10.51 -22.64
N ALA A 122 -20.30 9.62 -21.89
CA ALA A 122 -19.94 9.33 -20.50
C ALA A 122 -18.56 8.66 -20.40
N LEU A 123 -18.28 7.68 -21.27
CA LEU A 123 -16.98 7.01 -21.35
C LEU A 123 -15.85 7.98 -21.74
N ALA A 124 -16.09 8.85 -22.72
CA ALA A 124 -15.11 9.84 -23.15
C ALA A 124 -14.73 10.82 -22.03
N GLN A 125 -15.71 11.23 -21.20
CA GLN A 125 -15.45 12.07 -20.03
C GLN A 125 -14.64 11.32 -18.96
N GLN A 126 -15.00 10.07 -18.69
CA GLN A 126 -14.27 9.22 -17.74
C GLN A 126 -12.81 9.03 -18.15
N ASP A 127 -12.55 8.76 -19.44
CA ASP A 127 -11.20 8.60 -19.97
C ASP A 127 -10.37 9.89 -19.88
N GLU A 128 -11.00 11.06 -20.04
CA GLU A 128 -10.33 12.34 -19.85
C GLU A 128 -9.97 12.59 -18.37
N GLU A 129 -10.85 12.25 -17.44
CA GLU A 129 -10.59 12.37 -16.01
C GLU A 129 -9.47 11.44 -15.54
N VAL A 130 -9.48 10.18 -15.98
CA VAL A 130 -8.44 9.21 -15.66
C VAL A 130 -7.08 9.67 -16.18
N ARG A 131 -7.02 10.16 -17.42
CA ARG A 131 -5.77 10.72 -17.99
C ARG A 131 -5.28 11.94 -17.20
N LYS A 132 -6.19 12.82 -16.76
CA LYS A 132 -5.84 13.97 -15.91
C LYS A 132 -5.27 13.55 -14.56
N GLN A 133 -5.85 12.54 -13.92
CA GLN A 133 -5.34 12.02 -12.64
C GLN A 133 -3.95 11.41 -12.82
N TYR A 134 -3.77 10.54 -13.81
CA TYR A 134 -2.48 9.93 -14.12
C TYR A 134 -1.39 10.98 -14.42
N ALA A 135 -1.72 12.01 -15.21
CA ALA A 135 -0.82 13.10 -15.51
C ALA A 135 -0.36 13.86 -14.25
N LYS A 136 -1.26 14.09 -13.29
CA LYS A 136 -0.91 14.72 -12.01
C LYS A 136 0.05 13.86 -11.19
N GLU A 137 -0.25 12.57 -11.07
CA GLU A 137 0.61 11.63 -10.34
C GLU A 137 2.00 11.54 -10.97
N TYR A 138 2.06 11.48 -12.30
CA TYR A 138 3.32 11.45 -13.04
C TYR A 138 4.18 12.70 -12.78
N ILE A 139 3.58 13.89 -12.87
CA ILE A 139 4.27 15.16 -12.57
C ILE A 139 4.72 15.20 -11.11
N GLU A 140 3.89 14.72 -10.18
CA GLU A 140 4.22 14.70 -8.76
C GLU A 140 5.39 13.76 -8.47
N ASN A 141 5.40 12.57 -9.06
CA ASN A 141 6.48 11.60 -8.95
C ASN A 141 7.78 12.15 -9.54
N ALA A 142 7.72 12.79 -10.70
CA ALA A 142 8.89 13.44 -11.30
C ALA A 142 9.43 14.57 -10.41
N ARG A 143 8.54 15.38 -9.80
CA ARG A 143 8.91 16.43 -8.85
C ARG A 143 9.57 15.86 -7.60
N ARG A 144 9.08 14.74 -7.07
CA ARG A 144 9.72 14.02 -5.96
C ARG A 144 11.12 13.51 -6.36
N GLY A 145 11.29 13.09 -7.61
CA GLY A 145 12.58 12.74 -8.21
C GLY A 145 13.47 13.94 -8.56
N GLY A 146 13.05 15.17 -8.28
CA GLY A 146 13.86 16.37 -8.52
C GLY A 146 13.74 16.94 -9.95
N PHE A 147 12.75 16.52 -10.73
CA PHE A 147 12.53 16.99 -12.10
C PHE A 147 11.21 17.76 -12.22
N HIS A 148 11.23 18.84 -12.99
CA HIS A 148 10.07 19.56 -13.47
C HIS A 148 9.75 19.09 -14.88
N VAL A 149 8.58 18.45 -15.03
CA VAL A 149 8.13 17.84 -16.27
C VAL A 149 6.92 18.60 -16.80
N VAL A 150 6.98 18.99 -18.08
CA VAL A 150 5.87 19.63 -18.78
C VAL A 150 5.29 18.62 -19.76
N LEU A 151 3.98 18.39 -19.65
CA LEU A 151 3.23 17.51 -20.55
C LEU A 151 2.58 18.32 -21.68
N SER A 152 2.24 17.63 -22.77
CA SER A 152 1.46 18.19 -23.88
C SER A 152 0.04 18.56 -23.43
N LYS A 153 -0.63 19.41 -24.20
CA LYS A 153 -2.01 19.85 -23.90
C LYS A 153 -2.98 18.67 -23.75
N ASP A 154 -2.73 17.60 -24.50
CA ASP A 154 -3.55 16.37 -24.50
C ASP A 154 -3.07 15.34 -23.47
N LEU A 155 -2.11 15.70 -22.62
CA LEU A 155 -1.55 14.90 -21.52
C LEU A 155 -0.92 13.55 -21.94
N SER A 156 -0.73 13.33 -23.24
CA SER A 156 -0.25 12.07 -23.80
C SER A 156 1.27 11.96 -23.94
N LYS A 157 1.97 13.11 -23.98
CA LYS A 157 3.40 13.15 -24.27
C LYS A 157 4.13 14.13 -23.35
N VAL A 158 5.38 13.81 -23.04
CA VAL A 158 6.29 14.71 -22.33
C VAL A 158 6.89 15.69 -23.34
N VAL A 159 6.76 16.98 -23.06
CA VAL A 159 7.29 18.07 -23.90
C VAL A 159 8.68 18.48 -23.42
N SER A 160 8.87 18.58 -22.11
CA SER A 160 10.18 18.93 -21.54
C SER A 160 10.37 18.35 -20.15
N VAL A 161 11.62 18.08 -19.82
CA VAL A 161 12.07 17.63 -18.51
C VAL A 161 13.25 18.50 -18.11
N THR A 162 13.15 19.15 -16.95
CA THR A 162 14.19 20.05 -16.45
C THR A 162 14.50 19.72 -14.99
N PRO A 163 15.77 19.58 -14.58
CA PRO A 163 16.10 19.31 -13.19
C PRO A 163 15.83 20.54 -12.32
N ILE A 164 15.16 20.36 -11.19
CA ILE A 164 14.79 21.42 -10.23
C ILE A 164 16.01 21.87 -9.41
N ARG A 165 16.95 20.96 -9.16
CA ARG A 165 18.24 21.27 -8.55
C ARG A 165 19.32 21.12 -9.62
N LYS A 166 20.27 22.06 -9.68
CA LYS A 166 21.47 21.88 -10.52
C LYS A 166 22.12 20.55 -10.08
N PRO A 167 22.44 19.62 -11.00
CA PRO A 167 23.25 18.48 -10.62
C PRO A 167 24.55 19.05 -10.04
N SER A 168 24.76 18.87 -8.74
CA SER A 168 26.09 18.98 -8.15
C SER A 168 26.93 17.99 -8.94
N GLY A 169 27.88 18.48 -9.74
CA GLY A 169 28.52 17.76 -10.85
C GLY A 169 29.26 16.51 -10.41
N GLN A 170 28.52 15.45 -10.12
CA GLN A 170 29.02 14.16 -9.73
C GLN A 170 28.25 13.14 -10.56
N ASP A 171 28.91 12.74 -11.64
CA ASP A 171 28.69 11.56 -12.48
C ASP A 171 27.49 10.67 -12.12
N ASP A 172 26.29 11.11 -12.49
CA ASP A 172 25.18 10.20 -12.81
C ASP A 172 25.01 10.15 -14.34
N SER A 173 26.13 9.99 -15.04
CA SER A 173 26.14 9.60 -16.45
C SER A 173 25.68 8.14 -16.52
N VAL A 174 24.37 7.95 -16.70
CA VAL A 174 23.82 6.64 -17.07
C VAL A 174 24.46 6.25 -18.41
N GLU A 175 25.38 5.28 -18.34
CA GLU A 175 26.15 4.76 -19.46
C GLU A 175 25.19 4.09 -20.47
N LEU A 176 24.75 4.84 -21.47
CA LEU A 176 23.93 4.35 -22.59
C LEU A 176 24.81 3.71 -23.68
N ASN A 177 25.68 2.79 -23.31
CA ASN A 177 26.44 2.01 -24.28
C ASN A 177 26.44 0.53 -23.88
N PRO A 178 25.58 -0.32 -24.48
CA PRO A 178 25.77 -1.75 -24.38
C PRO A 178 26.99 -2.10 -25.21
N SER A 179 28.06 -2.56 -24.56
CA SER A 179 29.22 -3.13 -25.23
C SER A 179 28.79 -4.37 -26.03
N ASN A 180 28.98 -4.32 -27.35
CA ASN A 180 28.96 -5.49 -28.25
C ASN A 180 30.17 -6.40 -27.99
#